data_AF-A0A945S7Q1-F1
#
_entry.id   AF-A0A945S7Q1-F1
#
_cell.length_a   1.000
_cell.length_b   1.000
_cell.length_c   1.000
_cell.angle_alpha   90.00
_cell.angle_beta   90.00
_cell.angle_gamma   90.00
#
_symmetry.space_group_name_H-M   'P 1'
#
loop_
_entity.id
_entity.type
_entity.pdbx_description
1 polymer ?
#
loop_
_entity_poly.entity_id
_entity_poly.type
_entity_poly.pdbx_seq_one_letter_code
_entity_poly.pdbx_strand_id
1 'polypeptide(L)'
;MSDQQTSEAPDARSLLDEHLDAVERVLQETGVSRSERQSICEEVEGQAWEIARQRADAEPGPEHMRMVLAEMDDPAAYMEGAEGGKAEQQPLLAARGVHPFALCSLLVPPVGFVLMLTPLGPRGESAGAVVLIVLGCLALLFGVLGIRAIRQAPQRYSGTLLAVLGLLLIPLIMLNVTAFLLGGDMDLTGIRRAQARVEVARRYRQTRERLVEFHRERHIKTHGRDVAFTPPSISAEERDAMTVTRADERRAARPMMLPILVHGIIIVLAALSSIAAIAGTYTLCRLGAAGCSPREPA
;
A
#
# COMPACT_ATOMS: atom_id res chain seq x y z
N MET A 1 -53.93 27.51 -43.52
CA MET A 1 -53.06 26.68 -44.38
C MET A 1 -51.91 27.55 -44.82
N SER A 2 -50.83 27.51 -44.05
CA SER A 2 -49.51 28.02 -44.44
C SER A 2 -48.52 27.07 -43.79
N ASP A 3 -48.16 26.01 -44.50
CA ASP A 3 -47.10 25.10 -44.12
C ASP A 3 -45.77 25.85 -44.29
N GLN A 4 -45.24 26.33 -43.17
CA GLN A 4 -43.92 26.94 -43.11
C GLN A 4 -42.93 25.82 -42.81
N GLN A 5 -42.53 25.08 -43.86
CA GLN A 5 -41.37 24.20 -43.82
C GLN A 5 -40.12 25.07 -43.66
N THR A 6 -39.74 25.36 -42.42
CA THR A 6 -38.37 25.74 -42.07
C THR A 6 -37.48 24.53 -42.34
N SER A 7 -36.79 24.55 -43.48
CA SER A 7 -35.64 23.69 -43.74
C SER A 7 -34.52 24.09 -42.78
N GLU A 8 -34.58 23.62 -41.53
CA GLU A 8 -33.45 23.71 -40.60
C GLU A 8 -32.32 22.87 -41.19
N ALA A 9 -31.26 23.54 -41.63
CA ALA A 9 -30.05 22.84 -42.04
C ALA A 9 -29.54 22.05 -40.82
N PRO A 10 -29.21 20.75 -40.98
CA PRO A 10 -28.79 19.93 -39.85
C PRO A 10 -27.49 20.49 -39.28
N ASP A 11 -27.45 20.63 -37.96
CA ASP A 11 -26.28 21.06 -37.21
C ASP A 11 -25.22 19.94 -37.19
N ALA A 12 -23.95 20.29 -36.91
CA ALA A 12 -22.86 19.34 -36.81
C ALA A 12 -23.18 18.22 -35.80
N ARG A 13 -23.86 18.56 -34.71
CA ARG A 13 -24.27 17.58 -33.70
C ARG A 13 -25.29 16.58 -34.23
N SER A 14 -26.34 17.05 -34.93
CA SER A 14 -27.39 16.16 -35.44
C SER A 14 -26.87 15.20 -36.51
N LEU A 15 -25.90 15.63 -37.32
CA LEU A 15 -25.26 14.76 -38.31
C LEU A 15 -24.46 13.64 -37.66
N LEU A 16 -23.77 13.93 -36.56
CA LEU A 16 -23.01 12.92 -35.82
C LEU A 16 -23.94 11.95 -35.09
N ASP A 17 -24.98 12.46 -34.43
CA ASP A 17 -25.94 11.63 -33.72
C ASP A 17 -26.66 10.66 -34.69
N GLU A 18 -27.03 11.11 -35.90
CA GLU A 18 -27.62 10.24 -36.94
C GLU A 18 -26.66 9.11 -37.37
N HIS A 19 -25.37 9.41 -37.50
CA HIS A 19 -24.36 8.41 -37.83
C HIS A 19 -24.15 7.42 -36.67
N LEU A 20 -24.11 7.91 -35.42
CA LEU A 20 -23.99 7.06 -34.23
C LEU A 20 -25.21 6.14 -34.05
N ASP A 21 -26.42 6.62 -34.35
CA ASP A 21 -27.64 5.81 -34.35
C ASP A 21 -27.57 4.70 -35.41
N ALA A 22 -26.99 4.99 -36.59
CA ALA A 22 -26.77 3.98 -37.62
C ALA A 22 -25.77 2.91 -37.16
N VAL A 23 -24.64 3.32 -36.55
CA VAL A 23 -23.64 2.40 -35.98
C VAL A 23 -24.26 1.56 -34.84
N GLU A 24 -25.02 2.17 -33.93
CA GLU A 24 -25.67 1.44 -32.84
C GLU A 24 -26.65 0.38 -33.36
N ARG A 25 -27.43 0.71 -34.40
CA ARG A 25 -28.38 -0.24 -35.02
C ARG A 25 -27.64 -1.45 -35.59
N VAL A 26 -26.55 -1.21 -36.32
CA VAL A 26 -25.73 -2.26 -36.91
C VAL A 26 -25.08 -3.15 -35.83
N LEU A 27 -24.55 -2.55 -34.77
CA LEU A 27 -23.97 -3.29 -33.64
C LEU A 27 -25.02 -4.06 -32.83
N GLN A 28 -26.27 -3.56 -32.80
CA GLN A 28 -27.38 -4.26 -32.15
C GLN A 28 -27.78 -5.51 -32.94
N GLU A 29 -27.80 -5.44 -34.28
CA GLU A 29 -28.12 -6.57 -35.16
C GLU A 29 -27.07 -7.70 -35.08
N THR A 30 -25.82 -7.36 -34.79
CA THR A 30 -24.71 -8.33 -34.63
C THR A 30 -24.62 -8.95 -33.22
N GLY A 31 -25.51 -8.56 -32.30
CA GLY A 31 -25.57 -9.13 -30.95
C GLY A 31 -24.47 -8.64 -29.99
N VAL A 32 -23.81 -7.53 -30.31
CA VAL A 32 -22.81 -6.89 -29.44
C VAL A 32 -23.48 -6.41 -28.15
N SER A 33 -22.81 -6.58 -27.00
CA SER A 33 -23.38 -6.23 -25.70
C SER A 33 -23.66 -4.72 -25.58
N ARG A 34 -24.71 -4.30 -24.87
CA ARG A 34 -25.08 -2.88 -24.72
C ARG A 34 -23.90 -2.00 -24.24
N SER A 35 -23.12 -2.49 -23.28
CA SER A 35 -21.95 -1.77 -22.76
C SER A 35 -20.85 -1.59 -23.80
N GLU A 36 -20.67 -2.58 -24.66
CA GLU A 36 -19.67 -2.55 -25.72
C GLU A 36 -20.12 -1.65 -26.88
N ARG A 37 -21.40 -1.70 -27.26
CA ARG A 37 -21.99 -0.75 -28.22
C ARG A 37 -21.81 0.69 -27.76
N GLN A 38 -22.13 0.97 -26.49
CA GLN A 38 -21.95 2.31 -25.93
C GLN A 38 -20.47 2.75 -25.97
N SER A 39 -19.54 1.86 -25.61
CA SER A 39 -18.10 2.16 -25.67
C SER A 39 -17.64 2.49 -27.10
N ILE A 40 -18.10 1.72 -28.09
CA ILE A 40 -17.77 1.95 -29.50
C ILE A 40 -18.34 3.30 -29.96
N CYS A 41 -19.61 3.60 -29.65
CA CYS A 41 -20.22 4.88 -30.02
C CYS A 41 -19.51 6.08 -29.38
N GLU A 42 -19.10 5.98 -28.10
CA GLU A 42 -18.33 7.03 -27.41
C GLU A 42 -16.94 7.26 -28.06
N GLU A 43 -16.28 6.19 -28.50
CA GLU A 43 -14.99 6.26 -29.21
C GLU A 43 -15.13 6.92 -30.60
N VAL A 44 -16.13 6.49 -31.37
CA VAL A 44 -16.49 7.05 -32.68
C VAL A 44 -16.84 8.53 -32.56
N GLU A 45 -17.65 8.90 -31.57
CA GLU A 45 -17.99 10.30 -31.27
C GLU A 45 -16.75 11.14 -30.97
N GLY A 46 -15.87 10.63 -30.10
CA GLY A 46 -14.63 11.30 -29.72
C GLY A 46 -13.70 11.52 -30.92
N GLN A 47 -13.55 10.50 -31.76
CA GLN A 47 -12.73 10.58 -32.98
C GLN A 47 -13.31 11.57 -33.99
N ALA A 48 -14.63 11.56 -34.22
CA ALA A 48 -15.28 12.49 -35.14
C ALA A 48 -15.06 13.95 -34.72
N TRP A 49 -15.24 14.26 -33.44
CA TRP A 49 -14.99 15.61 -32.93
C TRP A 49 -13.52 16.02 -32.98
N GLU A 50 -12.61 15.10 -32.70
CA GLU A 50 -11.18 15.38 -32.74
C GLU A 50 -10.73 15.75 -34.17
N ILE A 51 -11.13 14.96 -35.16
CA ILE A 51 -10.82 15.24 -36.57
C ILE A 51 -11.52 16.54 -37.02
N ALA A 52 -12.77 16.77 -36.61
CA ALA A 52 -13.50 17.98 -36.95
C ALA A 52 -12.81 19.25 -36.40
N ARG A 53 -12.30 19.20 -35.16
CA ARG A 53 -11.53 20.32 -34.56
C ARG A 53 -10.17 20.51 -35.19
N GLN A 54 -9.51 19.45 -35.64
CA GLN A 54 -8.23 19.58 -36.35
C GLN A 54 -8.38 20.26 -37.71
N ARG A 55 -9.57 20.15 -38.33
CA ARG A 55 -9.88 20.75 -39.63
C ARG A 55 -10.48 22.15 -39.54
N ALA A 56 -11.16 22.45 -38.44
CA ALA A 56 -11.73 23.77 -38.22
C ALA A 56 -10.73 24.69 -37.52
N ASP A 57 -10.47 25.87 -38.09
CA ASP A 57 -9.71 26.93 -37.42
C ASP A 57 -10.43 27.50 -36.17
N ALA A 58 -11.73 27.21 -36.02
CA ALA A 58 -12.60 27.63 -34.94
C ALA A 58 -13.62 26.52 -34.57
N GLU A 59 -14.88 26.86 -34.29
CA GLU A 59 -15.90 25.88 -33.91
C GLU A 59 -16.30 24.99 -35.12
N PRO A 60 -16.29 23.65 -34.98
CA PRO A 60 -16.60 22.72 -36.06
C PRO A 60 -18.06 22.85 -36.53
N GLY A 61 -18.25 23.52 -37.67
CA GLY A 61 -19.55 23.62 -38.33
C GLY A 61 -19.99 22.33 -39.07
N PRO A 62 -21.23 22.29 -39.57
CA PRO A 62 -21.83 21.10 -40.19
C PRO A 62 -21.08 20.60 -41.43
N GLU A 63 -20.48 21.48 -42.22
CA GLU A 63 -19.67 21.09 -43.39
C GLU A 63 -18.43 20.27 -43.00
N HIS A 64 -17.76 20.66 -41.91
CA HIS A 64 -16.61 19.91 -41.40
C HIS A 64 -17.04 18.53 -40.91
N MET A 65 -18.19 18.43 -40.23
CA MET A 65 -18.71 17.13 -39.78
C MET A 65 -19.05 16.22 -40.96
N ARG A 66 -19.67 16.72 -42.03
CA ARG A 66 -19.93 15.90 -43.23
C ARG A 66 -18.64 15.39 -43.87
N MET A 67 -17.59 16.23 -43.93
CA MET A 67 -16.30 15.81 -44.45
C MET A 67 -15.63 14.74 -43.58
N VAL A 68 -15.79 14.83 -42.26
CA VAL A 68 -15.27 13.83 -41.33
C VAL A 68 -16.03 12.51 -41.48
N LEU A 69 -17.36 12.55 -41.48
CA LEU A 69 -18.19 11.36 -41.62
C LEU A 69 -18.00 10.65 -42.98
N ALA A 70 -17.62 11.38 -44.03
CA ALA A 70 -17.29 10.79 -45.33
C ALA A 70 -15.94 10.04 -45.36
N GLU A 71 -15.07 10.28 -44.37
CA GLU A 71 -13.76 9.62 -44.23
C GLU A 71 -13.78 8.53 -43.16
N MET A 72 -14.75 8.56 -42.26
CA MET A 72 -15.00 7.49 -41.30
C MET A 72 -15.54 6.25 -42.01
N ASP A 73 -15.32 5.09 -41.40
CA ASP A 73 -15.81 3.83 -41.91
C ASP A 73 -17.36 3.85 -41.99
N ASP A 74 -17.90 3.24 -43.04
CA ASP A 74 -19.35 3.08 -43.18
C ASP A 74 -19.89 2.31 -41.97
N PRO A 75 -21.06 2.66 -41.40
CA PRO A 75 -21.68 1.90 -40.32
C PRO A 75 -21.72 0.38 -40.58
N ALA A 76 -21.88 -0.04 -41.84
CA ALA A 76 -21.86 -1.45 -42.22
C ALA A 76 -20.50 -2.15 -42.01
N ALA A 77 -19.38 -1.43 -42.04
CA ALA A 77 -18.04 -1.99 -41.78
C ALA A 77 -17.90 -2.53 -40.35
N TYR A 78 -18.69 -2.01 -39.41
CA TYR A 78 -18.74 -2.49 -38.03
C TYR A 78 -19.40 -3.88 -37.90
N MET A 79 -20.06 -4.39 -38.96
CA MET A 79 -20.59 -5.76 -38.98
C MET A 79 -19.48 -6.81 -39.06
N GLU A 80 -18.47 -6.58 -39.89
CA GLU A 80 -17.43 -7.56 -40.20
C GLU A 80 -16.47 -7.78 -39.01
N GLY A 81 -16.30 -6.76 -38.16
CA GLY A 81 -15.52 -6.87 -36.93
C GLY A 81 -16.19 -7.70 -35.82
N ALA A 82 -17.52 -7.84 -35.84
CA ALA A 82 -18.28 -8.51 -34.78
C ALA A 82 -18.23 -10.05 -34.86
N GLU A 83 -18.16 -10.62 -36.07
CA GLU A 83 -18.04 -12.08 -36.25
C GLU A 83 -16.61 -12.58 -36.02
N GLY A 84 -15.59 -11.75 -36.26
CA GLY A 84 -14.18 -12.03 -35.96
C GLY A 84 -13.77 -11.78 -34.48
N GLY A 85 -14.59 -11.06 -33.71
CA GLY A 85 -14.23 -10.50 -32.40
C GLY A 85 -14.08 -11.50 -31.24
N LYS A 86 -14.64 -12.72 -31.34
CA LYS A 86 -14.57 -13.71 -30.23
C LYS A 86 -13.14 -14.18 -29.92
N ALA A 87 -12.20 -14.05 -30.84
CA ALA A 87 -10.81 -14.49 -30.62
C ALA A 87 -9.82 -13.33 -30.39
N GLU A 88 -10.20 -12.08 -30.66
CA GLU A 88 -9.22 -10.97 -30.71
C GLU A 88 -9.55 -9.76 -29.82
N GLN A 89 -10.72 -9.72 -29.16
CA GLN A 89 -11.06 -8.64 -28.20
C GLN A 89 -10.60 -8.93 -26.75
N GLN A 90 -9.90 -10.04 -26.50
CA GLN A 90 -9.37 -10.38 -25.18
C GLN A 90 -8.14 -9.59 -24.66
N PRO A 91 -7.48 -8.65 -25.38
CA PRO A 91 -6.44 -7.83 -24.75
C PRO A 91 -6.84 -6.38 -24.41
N LEU A 92 -7.92 -5.79 -24.97
CA LEU A 92 -8.19 -4.36 -24.74
C LEU A 92 -8.94 -4.05 -23.43
N LEU A 93 -9.89 -4.90 -23.01
CA LEU A 93 -10.51 -4.81 -21.68
C LEU A 93 -9.63 -5.43 -20.56
N ALA A 94 -8.60 -6.20 -20.92
CA ALA A 94 -7.61 -6.74 -19.99
C ALA A 94 -6.47 -5.75 -19.68
N ALA A 95 -6.33 -4.67 -20.44
CA ALA A 95 -5.23 -3.71 -20.36
C ALA A 95 -5.65 -2.33 -19.82
N ARG A 96 -6.59 -2.25 -18.86
CA ARG A 96 -6.57 -1.12 -17.90
C ARG A 96 -5.31 -1.27 -17.05
N GLY A 97 -4.19 -0.83 -17.60
CA GLY A 97 -2.89 -0.88 -16.95
C GLY A 97 -2.95 -0.12 -15.63
N VAL A 98 -2.74 -0.84 -14.53
CA VAL A 98 -2.52 -0.20 -13.23
C VAL A 98 -1.34 0.75 -13.40
N HIS A 99 -1.59 2.05 -13.22
CA HIS A 99 -0.58 3.06 -13.49
C HIS A 99 0.68 2.74 -12.65
N PRO A 100 1.88 2.66 -13.24
CA PRO A 100 3.09 2.21 -12.53
C PRO A 100 3.36 3.03 -11.26
N PHE A 101 3.01 4.32 -11.24
CA PHE A 101 3.12 5.18 -10.06
C PHE A 101 2.17 4.79 -8.91
N ALA A 102 0.97 4.28 -9.20
CA ALA A 102 0.05 3.78 -8.18
C ALA A 102 0.61 2.50 -7.53
N LEU A 103 1.18 1.61 -8.36
CA LEU A 103 1.92 0.42 -7.94
C LEU A 103 3.14 0.79 -7.09
N CYS A 104 3.95 1.76 -7.51
CA CYS A 104 5.08 2.26 -6.74
C CYS A 104 4.65 2.85 -5.39
N SER A 105 3.55 3.63 -5.33
CA SER A 105 3.07 4.16 -4.04
C SER A 105 2.67 3.07 -3.05
N LEU A 106 2.21 1.91 -3.55
CA LEU A 106 1.85 0.76 -2.75
C LEU A 106 3.08 -0.06 -2.30
N LEU A 107 4.11 -0.13 -3.14
CA LEU A 107 5.31 -0.95 -2.91
C LEU A 107 6.41 -0.25 -2.11
N VAL A 108 6.49 1.09 -2.20
CA VAL A 108 7.50 1.90 -1.51
C VAL A 108 7.43 1.75 0.02
N PRO A 109 6.25 1.84 0.67
CA PRO A 109 6.16 1.67 2.13
C PRO A 109 6.61 0.30 2.67
N PRO A 110 6.17 -0.86 2.14
CA PRO A 110 6.62 -2.16 2.64
C PRO A 110 8.10 -2.41 2.36
N VAL A 111 8.65 -1.96 1.22
CA VAL A 111 10.08 -2.09 0.93
C VAL A 111 10.91 -1.26 1.91
N GLY A 112 10.49 -0.03 2.22
CA GLY A 112 11.15 0.80 3.23
C GLY A 112 11.09 0.18 4.63
N PHE A 113 9.97 -0.44 4.98
CA PHE A 113 9.81 -1.14 6.25
C PHE A 113 10.76 -2.34 6.35
N VAL A 114 10.87 -3.16 5.30
CA VAL A 114 11.82 -4.29 5.24
C VAL A 114 13.26 -3.79 5.35
N LEU A 115 13.62 -2.71 4.63
CA LEU A 115 14.94 -2.09 4.73
C LEU A 115 15.24 -1.58 6.14
N MET A 116 14.23 -1.09 6.87
CA MET A 116 14.39 -0.64 8.26
C MET A 116 14.61 -1.80 9.24
N LEU A 117 13.97 -2.94 9.00
CA LEU A 117 14.19 -4.17 9.79
C LEU A 117 15.52 -4.84 9.46
N THR A 118 16.14 -4.48 8.33
CA THR A 118 17.43 -5.03 7.94
C THR A 118 18.53 -4.30 8.73
N PRO A 119 19.34 -4.99 9.55
CA PRO A 119 20.35 -4.36 10.39
C PRO A 119 21.56 -3.94 9.54
N LEU A 120 21.42 -2.90 8.71
CA LEU A 120 22.54 -2.28 8.01
C LEU A 120 23.28 -1.32 8.94
N GLY A 121 24.11 -1.90 9.82
CA GLY A 121 25.19 -1.22 10.53
C GLY A 121 24.78 -0.27 11.66
N PRO A 122 25.77 0.30 12.39
CA PRO A 122 25.57 1.20 13.52
C PRO A 122 25.15 2.58 13.01
N ARG A 123 23.93 2.69 12.50
CA ARG A 123 23.34 3.96 12.13
C ARG A 123 22.63 4.53 13.36
N GLY A 124 23.03 5.73 13.77
CA GLY A 124 22.42 6.43 14.91
C GLY A 124 20.90 6.58 14.74
N GLU A 125 20.18 6.71 15.85
CA GLU A 125 18.71 6.79 15.92
C GLU A 125 18.11 7.81 14.93
N SER A 126 18.84 8.89 14.66
CA SER A 126 18.46 9.94 13.69
C SER A 126 18.44 9.47 12.24
N ALA A 127 19.30 8.53 11.84
CA ALA A 127 19.36 8.06 10.46
C ALA A 127 18.15 7.21 10.07
N GLY A 128 17.60 6.42 10.99
CA GLY A 128 16.37 5.65 10.76
C GLY A 128 15.16 6.56 10.56
N ALA A 129 15.04 7.61 11.39
CA ALA A 129 13.99 8.61 11.26
C ALA A 129 14.07 9.38 9.93
N VAL A 130 15.27 9.78 9.50
CA VAL A 130 15.47 10.46 8.22
C VAL A 130 15.05 9.58 7.03
N VAL A 131 15.43 8.29 7.03
CA VAL A 131 15.04 7.36 5.96
C VAL A 131 13.51 7.22 5.89
N LEU A 132 12.84 7.12 7.03
CA LEU A 132 11.38 7.04 7.09
C LEU A 132 10.68 8.31 6.59
N ILE A 133 11.20 9.48 6.94
CA ILE A 133 10.68 10.76 6.45
C ILE A 133 10.83 10.82 4.93
N VAL A 134 12.00 10.48 4.39
CA VAL A 134 12.26 10.48 2.95
C VAL A 134 11.33 9.50 2.21
N LEU A 135 11.16 8.29 2.74
CA LEU A 135 10.24 7.29 2.18
C LEU A 135 8.78 7.74 2.24
N GLY A 136 8.37 8.34 3.35
CA GLY A 136 7.03 8.91 3.51
C GLY A 136 6.76 10.04 2.51
N CYS A 137 7.72 10.94 2.33
CA CYS A 137 7.65 12.01 1.33
C CYS A 137 7.57 11.47 -0.10
N LEU A 138 8.39 10.46 -0.45
CA LEU A 138 8.34 9.80 -1.75
C LEU A 138 6.97 9.15 -2.01
N ALA A 139 6.44 8.41 -1.04
CA ALA A 139 5.13 7.77 -1.15
C ALA A 139 4.00 8.80 -1.31
N LEU A 140 4.05 9.91 -0.57
CA LEU A 140 3.11 11.04 -0.71
C LEU A 140 3.18 11.65 -2.11
N LEU A 141 4.40 11.91 -2.60
CA LEU A 141 4.64 12.51 -3.91
C LEU A 141 4.10 11.61 -5.03
N PHE A 142 4.37 10.30 -4.97
CA PHE A 142 3.82 9.34 -5.93
C PHE A 142 2.30 9.21 -5.83
N GLY A 143 1.72 9.24 -4.63
CA GLY A 143 0.27 9.24 -4.43
C GLY A 143 -0.41 10.45 -5.07
N VAL A 144 0.13 11.65 -4.84
CA VAL A 144 -0.40 12.90 -5.43
C VAL A 144 -0.26 12.89 -6.96
N LEU A 145 0.90 12.48 -7.49
CA LEU A 145 1.11 12.35 -8.93
C LEU A 145 0.16 11.32 -9.56
N GLY A 146 -0.08 10.19 -8.89
CA GLY A 146 -1.04 9.18 -9.31
C GLY A 146 -2.48 9.72 -9.36
N ILE A 147 -2.93 10.42 -8.32
CA ILE A 147 -4.27 11.06 -8.30
C ILE A 147 -4.40 12.09 -9.41
N ARG A 148 -3.35 12.91 -9.62
CA ARG A 148 -3.33 13.93 -10.68
C ARG A 148 -3.40 13.31 -12.07
N ALA A 149 -2.64 12.25 -12.33
CA ALA A 149 -2.66 11.52 -13.60
C ALA A 149 -4.02 10.87 -13.87
N ILE A 150 -4.64 10.25 -12.86
CA ILE A 150 -5.99 9.64 -13.01
C ILE A 150 -7.06 10.70 -13.28
N ARG A 151 -6.96 11.88 -12.63
CA ARG A 151 -7.89 13.00 -12.89
C ARG A 151 -7.73 13.60 -14.29
N GLN A 152 -6.54 13.54 -14.88
CA GLN A 152 -6.28 14.09 -16.21
C GLN A 152 -6.73 13.15 -17.35
N ALA A 153 -6.91 11.84 -17.08
CA ALA A 153 -7.37 10.86 -18.06
C ALA A 153 -8.33 9.82 -17.44
N PRO A 154 -9.56 10.24 -17.06
CA PRO A 154 -10.49 9.40 -16.30
C PRO A 154 -10.99 8.17 -17.07
N GLN A 155 -11.03 8.22 -18.40
CA GLN A 155 -11.45 7.07 -19.20
C GLN A 155 -10.37 5.97 -19.30
N ARG A 156 -9.09 6.34 -19.20
CA ARG A 156 -7.94 5.46 -19.45
C ARG A 156 -7.43 4.70 -18.22
N TYR A 157 -7.68 5.20 -17.01
CA TYR A 157 -7.14 4.62 -15.78
C TYR A 157 -8.22 4.46 -14.70
N SER A 158 -8.40 3.25 -14.18
CA SER A 158 -9.15 3.01 -12.94
C SER A 158 -8.16 2.80 -11.78
N GLY A 159 -8.42 3.39 -10.61
CA GLY A 159 -7.49 3.27 -9.47
C GLY A 159 -7.48 4.39 -8.44
N THR A 160 -8.41 5.34 -8.48
CA THR A 160 -8.54 6.40 -7.46
C THR A 160 -8.58 5.83 -6.04
N LEU A 161 -9.28 4.71 -5.84
CA LEU A 161 -9.39 4.03 -4.56
C LEU A 161 -8.03 3.48 -4.09
N LEU A 162 -7.21 2.94 -5.00
CA LEU A 162 -5.85 2.46 -4.69
C LEU A 162 -4.92 3.61 -4.29
N ALA A 163 -5.03 4.76 -4.95
CA ALA A 163 -4.23 5.94 -4.64
C ALA A 163 -4.62 6.57 -3.28
N VAL A 164 -5.92 6.63 -2.95
CA VAL A 164 -6.40 7.06 -1.63
C VAL A 164 -5.92 6.09 -0.54
N LEU A 165 -5.92 4.79 -0.84
CA LEU A 165 -5.48 3.77 0.10
C LEU A 165 -3.97 3.82 0.35
N GLY A 166 -3.17 4.07 -0.69
CA GLY A 166 -1.74 4.37 -0.55
C GLY A 166 -1.48 5.62 0.32
N LEU A 167 -2.30 6.67 0.14
CA LEU A 167 -2.22 7.88 0.96
C LEU A 167 -2.55 7.62 2.44
N LEU A 168 -3.50 6.72 2.72
CA LEU A 168 -3.95 6.34 4.08
C LEU A 168 -3.02 5.33 4.76
N LEU A 169 -2.29 4.52 3.98
CA LEU A 169 -1.31 3.58 4.50
C LEU A 169 -0.11 4.29 5.13
N ILE A 170 0.30 5.44 4.58
CA ILE A 170 1.43 6.26 5.07
C ILE A 170 1.23 6.72 6.53
N PRO A 171 0.13 7.41 6.91
CA PRO A 171 -0.09 7.81 8.29
C PRO A 171 -0.27 6.61 9.22
N LEU A 172 -0.83 5.50 8.73
CA LEU A 172 -0.98 4.27 9.52
C LEU A 172 0.39 3.64 9.85
N ILE A 173 1.30 3.58 8.87
CA ILE A 173 2.67 3.10 9.08
C ILE A 173 3.44 4.06 9.99
N MET A 174 3.31 5.38 9.77
CA MET A 174 3.91 6.39 10.65
C MET A 174 3.42 6.28 12.09
N LEU A 175 2.12 6.07 12.31
CA LEU A 175 1.54 5.87 13.63
C LEU A 175 2.11 4.60 14.29
N ASN A 176 2.21 3.49 13.55
CA ASN A 176 2.77 2.24 14.06
C ASN A 176 4.26 2.37 14.38
N VAL A 177 5.05 3.03 13.53
CA VAL A 177 6.46 3.28 13.79
C VAL A 177 6.64 4.19 15.00
N THR A 178 5.82 5.22 15.12
CA THR A 178 5.83 6.15 16.27
C THR A 178 5.47 5.41 17.56
N ALA A 179 4.43 4.56 17.53
CA ALA A 179 4.05 3.72 18.65
C ALA A 179 5.14 2.70 19.00
N PHE A 180 5.86 2.17 18.01
CA PHE A 180 6.99 1.26 18.21
C PHE A 180 8.21 1.97 18.80
N LEU A 181 8.53 3.19 18.35
CA LEU A 181 9.62 4.00 18.91
C LEU A 181 9.31 4.39 20.36
N LEU A 182 8.10 4.92 20.63
CA LEU A 182 7.71 5.27 22.00
C LEU A 182 7.54 4.05 22.92
N GLY A 183 7.00 2.96 22.41
CA GLY A 183 6.75 1.73 23.19
C GLY A 183 8.01 0.89 23.40
N GLY A 184 8.89 0.83 22.40
CA GLY A 184 10.14 0.09 22.42
C GLY A 184 11.15 0.67 23.40
N ASP A 185 11.24 1.99 23.51
CA ASP A 185 12.12 2.66 24.47
C ASP A 185 11.76 2.34 25.92
N MET A 186 10.46 2.16 26.22
CA MET A 186 10.02 1.81 27.57
C MET A 186 10.37 0.38 27.97
N ASP A 187 10.29 -0.59 27.05
CA ASP A 187 10.60 -2.00 27.38
C ASP A 187 12.12 -2.28 27.33
N LEU A 188 12.85 -1.71 26.36
CA LEU A 188 14.31 -1.87 26.29
C LEU A 188 15.04 -1.22 27.48
N THR A 189 14.61 -0.05 27.92
CA THR A 189 15.21 0.58 29.10
C THR A 189 14.94 -0.23 30.37
N GLY A 190 13.76 -0.85 30.47
CA GLY A 190 13.43 -1.80 31.54
C GLY A 190 14.34 -3.03 31.55
N ILE A 191 14.55 -3.66 30.39
CA ILE A 191 15.42 -4.84 30.25
C ILE A 191 16.88 -4.48 30.54
N ARG A 192 17.40 -3.35 30.03
CA ARG A 192 18.79 -2.92 30.29
C ARG A 192 19.02 -2.62 31.77
N ARG A 193 18.07 -1.97 32.46
CA ARG A 193 18.16 -1.74 33.91
C ARG A 193 18.14 -3.05 34.70
N ALA A 194 17.31 -4.01 34.31
CA ALA A 194 17.28 -5.33 34.94
C ALA A 194 18.60 -6.08 34.74
N GLN A 195 19.15 -6.09 33.52
CA GLN A 195 20.46 -6.71 33.23
C GLN A 195 21.59 -6.05 34.03
N ALA A 196 21.61 -4.71 34.12
CA ALA A 196 22.62 -4.00 34.90
C ALA A 196 22.55 -4.38 36.40
N ARG A 197 21.35 -4.48 36.98
CA ARG A 197 21.18 -4.92 38.39
C ARG A 197 21.67 -6.35 38.62
N VAL A 198 21.33 -7.27 37.71
CA VAL A 198 21.78 -8.67 37.79
C VAL A 198 23.30 -8.75 37.70
N GLU A 199 23.92 -8.01 36.79
CA GLU A 199 25.38 -7.99 36.60
C GLU A 199 26.10 -7.40 37.82
N VAL A 200 25.60 -6.30 38.37
CA VAL A 200 26.14 -5.70 39.60
C VAL A 200 26.06 -6.69 40.77
N ALA A 201 24.90 -7.33 40.98
CA ALA A 201 24.74 -8.32 42.03
C ALA A 201 25.67 -9.53 41.85
N ARG A 202 25.89 -9.96 40.60
CA ARG A 202 26.83 -11.03 40.27
C ARG A 202 28.27 -10.68 40.64
N ARG A 203 28.70 -9.45 40.32
CA ARG A 203 30.04 -8.95 40.69
C ARG A 203 30.23 -8.86 42.19
N TYR A 204 29.21 -8.40 42.93
CA TYR A 204 29.26 -8.38 44.39
C TYR A 204 29.39 -9.79 44.98
N ARG A 205 28.59 -10.77 44.51
CA ARG A 205 28.71 -12.17 44.94
C ARG A 205 30.10 -12.74 44.68
N GLN A 206 30.65 -12.55 43.47
CA GLN A 206 31.99 -13.03 43.13
C GLN A 206 33.09 -12.38 43.97
N THR A 207 33.01 -11.07 44.19
CA THR A 207 34.00 -10.33 45.00
C THR A 207 33.97 -10.82 46.43
N ARG A 208 32.77 -11.06 46.96
CA ARG A 208 32.60 -11.57 48.32
C ARG A 208 33.07 -13.00 48.48
N GLU A 209 32.78 -13.89 47.54
CA GLU A 209 33.30 -15.27 47.55
C GLU A 209 34.83 -15.27 47.66
N ARG A 210 35.50 -14.44 46.86
CA ARG A 210 36.96 -14.26 46.94
C ARG A 210 37.42 -13.71 48.29
N LEU A 211 36.69 -12.76 48.86
CA LEU A 211 37.03 -12.17 50.15
C LEU A 211 36.87 -13.18 51.30
N VAL A 212 35.78 -13.96 51.27
CA VAL A 212 35.51 -15.05 52.22
C VAL A 212 36.59 -16.13 52.10
N GLU A 213 36.97 -16.51 50.89
CA GLU A 213 38.04 -17.49 50.63
C GLU A 213 39.39 -16.97 51.14
N PHE A 214 39.73 -15.72 50.85
CA PHE A 214 40.94 -15.08 51.37
C PHE A 214 40.97 -15.05 52.90
N HIS A 215 39.87 -14.68 53.55
CA HIS A 215 39.76 -14.69 55.01
C HIS A 215 39.83 -16.11 55.59
N ARG A 216 39.23 -17.09 54.93
CA ARG A 216 39.27 -18.49 55.32
C ARG A 216 40.68 -19.04 55.24
N GLU A 217 41.41 -18.79 54.15
CA GLU A 217 42.81 -19.19 54.01
C GLU A 217 43.69 -18.57 55.10
N ARG A 218 43.52 -17.27 55.35
CA ARG A 218 44.25 -16.56 56.40
C ARG A 218 43.93 -17.11 57.79
N HIS A 219 42.66 -17.42 58.04
CA HIS A 219 42.21 -18.02 59.30
C HIS A 219 42.85 -19.38 59.53
N ILE A 220 42.83 -20.27 58.52
CA ILE A 220 43.47 -21.59 58.56
C ILE A 220 44.98 -21.46 58.84
N LYS A 221 45.67 -20.53 58.17
CA LYS A 221 47.10 -20.27 58.40
C LYS A 221 47.41 -19.80 59.82
N THR A 222 46.49 -19.07 60.46
CA THR A 222 46.73 -18.44 61.76
C THR A 222 46.31 -19.32 62.94
N HIS A 223 45.22 -20.08 62.82
CA HIS A 223 44.59 -20.79 63.95
C HIS A 223 44.61 -22.33 63.83
N GLY A 224 45.12 -22.90 62.73
CA GLY A 224 45.05 -24.34 62.47
C GLY A 224 43.68 -24.81 61.97
N ARG A 225 43.61 -26.07 61.49
CA ARG A 225 42.54 -26.56 60.59
C ARG A 225 41.13 -26.69 61.20
N ASP A 226 40.99 -26.60 62.53
CA ASP A 226 39.78 -27.04 63.24
C ASP A 226 39.03 -25.93 64.00
N VAL A 227 39.38 -24.65 63.81
CA VAL A 227 38.64 -23.55 64.44
C VAL A 227 37.52 -23.07 63.50
N ALA A 228 36.28 -23.02 64.03
CA ALA A 228 35.09 -22.61 63.28
C ALA A 228 35.27 -21.20 62.66
N PHE A 229 35.30 -21.12 61.34
CA PHE A 229 35.37 -19.86 60.60
C PHE A 229 33.98 -19.24 60.50
N THR A 230 33.82 -18.03 61.04
CA THR A 230 32.59 -17.26 60.87
C THR A 230 32.84 -16.21 59.79
N PRO A 231 32.09 -16.23 58.66
CA PRO A 231 32.29 -15.26 57.59
C PRO A 231 31.95 -13.84 58.06
N PRO A 232 32.56 -12.81 57.45
CA PRO A 232 32.25 -11.42 57.76
C PRO A 232 30.77 -11.11 57.51
N SER A 233 30.20 -10.27 58.39
CA SER A 233 28.81 -9.83 58.31
C SER A 233 28.57 -8.98 57.07
N ILE A 234 27.36 -9.13 56.51
CA ILE A 234 26.91 -8.39 55.32
C ILE A 234 26.51 -6.99 55.74
N SER A 235 27.07 -5.95 55.11
CA SER A 235 26.57 -4.59 55.31
C SER A 235 25.15 -4.43 54.74
N ALA A 236 24.41 -3.44 55.23
CA ALA A 236 23.05 -3.17 54.72
C ALA A 236 23.09 -2.83 53.21
N GLU A 237 24.08 -2.05 52.78
CA GLU A 237 24.29 -1.66 51.39
C GLU A 237 24.59 -2.87 50.49
N GLU A 238 25.43 -3.79 50.96
CA GLU A 238 25.76 -5.01 50.20
C GLU A 238 24.55 -5.95 50.10
N ARG A 239 23.72 -5.96 51.14
CA ARG A 239 22.46 -6.72 51.16
C ARG A 239 21.47 -6.14 50.14
N ASP A 240 21.33 -4.82 50.07
CA ASP A 240 20.49 -4.14 49.09
C ASP A 240 21.04 -4.24 47.65
N ALA A 241 22.36 -4.31 47.47
CA ALA A 241 22.95 -4.54 46.16
C ALA A 241 22.75 -6.00 45.66
N MET A 242 22.60 -6.96 46.59
CA MET A 242 22.38 -8.38 46.27
C MET A 242 20.90 -8.77 46.15
N THR A 243 19.96 -7.92 46.56
CA THR A 243 18.51 -8.17 46.46
C THR A 243 18.03 -7.99 45.03
N VAL A 244 18.36 -8.96 44.17
CA VAL A 244 17.76 -9.10 42.85
C VAL A 244 16.44 -9.84 42.97
N THR A 245 15.36 -9.28 42.45
CA THR A 245 14.07 -9.97 42.45
C THR A 245 14.04 -11.07 41.39
N ARG A 246 13.27 -12.15 41.61
CA ARG A 246 13.01 -13.17 40.58
C ARG A 246 12.43 -12.57 39.28
N ALA A 247 11.74 -11.43 39.38
CA ALA A 247 11.22 -10.71 38.22
C ALA A 247 12.35 -10.07 37.38
N ASP A 248 13.38 -9.52 38.03
CA ASP A 248 14.55 -8.97 37.36
C ASP A 248 15.37 -10.05 36.65
N GLU A 249 15.56 -11.21 37.27
CA GLU A 249 16.24 -12.36 36.65
C GLU A 249 15.47 -12.85 35.41
N ARG A 250 14.15 -12.99 35.51
CA ARG A 250 13.30 -13.38 34.37
C ARG A 250 13.33 -12.36 33.23
N ARG A 251 13.41 -11.06 33.53
CA ARG A 251 13.51 -10.00 32.52
C ARG A 251 14.90 -9.97 31.89
N ALA A 252 15.96 -10.15 32.67
CA ALA A 252 17.33 -10.17 32.18
C ALA A 252 17.63 -11.39 31.28
N ALA A 253 16.96 -12.53 31.54
CA ALA A 253 17.07 -13.75 30.76
C ALA A 253 16.28 -13.73 29.44
N ARG A 254 15.45 -12.70 29.19
CA ARG A 254 14.72 -12.61 27.91
C ARG A 254 15.71 -12.26 26.78
N PRO A 255 15.76 -13.06 25.70
CA PRO A 255 16.57 -12.71 24.53
C PRO A 255 16.04 -11.42 23.90
N MET A 256 16.89 -10.40 23.77
CA MET A 256 16.53 -9.08 23.23
C MET A 256 15.90 -9.16 21.82
N MET A 257 16.20 -10.21 21.05
CA MET A 257 15.66 -10.35 19.69
C MET A 257 14.21 -10.84 19.63
N LEU A 258 13.74 -11.59 20.62
CA LEU A 258 12.42 -12.23 20.55
C LEU A 258 11.25 -11.23 20.52
N PRO A 259 11.18 -10.17 21.35
CA PRO A 259 10.06 -9.23 21.28
C PRO A 259 10.06 -8.42 19.99
N ILE A 260 11.25 -8.05 19.47
CA ILE A 260 11.40 -7.30 18.21
C ILE A 260 10.92 -8.15 17.04
N LEU A 261 11.33 -9.41 17.00
CA LEU A 261 11.00 -10.32 15.91
C LEU A 261 9.51 -10.72 15.93
N VAL A 262 8.94 -10.94 17.11
CA VAL A 262 7.51 -11.23 17.26
C VAL A 262 6.64 -10.03 16.87
N HIS A 263 6.97 -8.82 17.32
CA HIS A 263 6.20 -7.63 16.93
C HIS A 263 6.37 -7.32 15.44
N GLY A 264 7.57 -7.47 14.88
CA GLY A 264 7.81 -7.34 13.45
C GLY A 264 6.96 -8.32 12.62
N ILE A 265 6.91 -9.59 13.02
CA ILE A 265 6.08 -10.61 12.37
C ILE A 265 4.60 -10.26 12.45
N ILE A 266 4.10 -9.83 13.62
CA ILE A 266 2.69 -9.47 13.79
C ILE A 266 2.31 -8.29 12.88
N ILE A 267 3.16 -7.27 12.78
CA ILE A 267 2.94 -6.11 11.91
C ILE A 267 2.91 -6.53 10.43
N VAL A 268 3.87 -7.38 10.02
CA VAL A 268 3.91 -7.90 8.64
C VAL A 268 2.67 -8.73 8.33
N LEU A 269 2.25 -9.61 9.24
CA LEU A 269 1.04 -10.42 9.07
C LEU A 269 -0.23 -9.57 9.02
N ALA A 270 -0.33 -8.52 9.84
CA ALA A 270 -1.46 -7.59 9.80
C ALA A 270 -1.50 -6.82 8.48
N ALA A 271 -0.34 -6.38 7.96
CA ALA A 271 -0.23 -5.72 6.66
C ALA A 271 -0.63 -6.67 5.52
N LEU A 272 -0.11 -7.90 5.51
CA LEU A 272 -0.45 -8.92 4.51
C LEU A 272 -1.93 -9.31 4.56
N SER A 273 -2.50 -9.45 5.75
CA SER A 273 -3.93 -9.72 5.94
C SER A 273 -4.79 -8.59 5.38
N SER A 274 -4.41 -7.33 5.62
CA SER A 274 -5.09 -6.15 5.07
C SER A 274 -5.03 -6.15 3.55
N ILE A 275 -3.85 -6.41 2.96
CA ILE A 275 -3.67 -6.51 1.50
C ILE A 275 -4.53 -7.63 0.91
N ALA A 276 -4.57 -8.80 1.55
CA ALA A 276 -5.36 -9.95 1.09
C ALA A 276 -6.88 -9.68 1.16
N ALA A 277 -7.35 -9.02 2.23
CA ALA A 277 -8.76 -8.64 2.37
C ALA A 277 -9.18 -7.62 1.29
N ILE A 278 -8.29 -6.69 0.94
CA ILE A 278 -8.51 -5.70 -0.11
C ILE A 278 -8.51 -6.36 -1.50
N ALA A 279 -7.56 -7.27 -1.77
CA ALA A 279 -7.55 -8.03 -3.01
C ALA A 279 -8.82 -8.89 -3.18
N GLY A 280 -9.27 -9.52 -2.09
CA GLY A 280 -10.49 -10.33 -2.08
C GLY A 280 -11.76 -9.50 -2.36
N THR A 281 -11.90 -8.33 -1.74
CA THR A 281 -13.04 -7.43 -1.99
C THR A 281 -13.03 -6.88 -3.41
N TYR A 282 -11.87 -6.56 -3.97
CA TYR A 282 -11.75 -6.12 -5.36
C TYR A 282 -12.17 -7.22 -6.35
N THR A 283 -11.78 -8.46 -6.07
CA THR A 283 -12.13 -9.62 -6.90
C THR A 283 -13.63 -9.93 -6.84
N LEU A 284 -14.24 -9.82 -5.65
CA LEU A 284 -15.68 -10.00 -5.46
C LEU A 284 -16.51 -8.90 -6.13
N CYS A 285 -16.10 -7.62 -6.03
CA CYS A 285 -16.78 -6.54 -6.75
C CYS A 285 -16.70 -6.72 -8.28
N ARG A 286 -15.56 -7.21 -8.80
CA ARG A 286 -15.38 -7.48 -10.23
C ARG A 286 -16.26 -8.63 -10.72
N LEU A 287 -16.41 -9.69 -9.92
CA LEU A 287 -17.28 -10.83 -10.24
C LEU A 287 -18.77 -10.51 -10.09
N GLY A 288 -19.14 -9.70 -9.09
CA GLY A 288 -20.52 -9.27 -8.88
C GLY A 288 -21.06 -8.36 -9.98
N ALA A 289 -20.22 -7.47 -10.51
CA ALA A 289 -20.60 -6.60 -11.64
C ALA A 289 -20.84 -7.38 -12.96
N ALA A 290 -20.21 -8.56 -13.13
CA ALA A 290 -20.41 -9.40 -14.30
C ALA A 290 -21.70 -10.26 -14.24
N GLY A 291 -22.31 -10.42 -13.06
CA GLY A 291 -23.48 -11.28 -12.85
C GLY A 291 -24.84 -10.58 -12.94
N CYS A 292 -24.89 -9.25 -12.90
CA CYS A 292 -26.14 -8.49 -13.01
C CYS A 292 -26.50 -8.23 -14.48
N SER A 293 -26.85 -9.29 -15.21
CA SER A 293 -27.63 -9.14 -16.44
C SER A 293 -29.07 -8.79 -16.05
N PRO A 294 -29.64 -7.65 -16.50
CA PRO A 294 -31.02 -7.29 -16.19
C PRO A 294 -31.96 -8.31 -16.82
N ARG A 295 -32.67 -9.05 -15.96
CA ARG A 295 -33.75 -9.95 -16.37
C ARG A 295 -34.86 -9.07 -16.96
N GLU A 296 -35.06 -9.13 -18.28
CA GLU A 296 -36.17 -8.44 -18.95
C GLU A 296 -37.50 -8.88 -18.34
N PRO A 297 -38.38 -7.93 -17.96
CA PRO A 297 -39.75 -8.26 -17.59
C PRO A 297 -40.52 -8.67 -18.86
N ALA A 298 -41.15 -9.85 -18.78
CA ALA A 298 -42.02 -10.43 -19.80
C ALA A 298 -43.32 -9.64 -20.01
#